data_AF-A0A853ADL7-F1
#
_entry.id   AF-A0A853ADL7-F1
#
_cell.length_a   1.000
_cell.length_b   1.000
_cell.length_c   1.000
_cell.angle_alpha   90.00
_cell.angle_beta   90.00
_cell.angle_gamma   90.00
#
_symmetry.space_group_name_H-M   'P 1'
#
loop_
_entity.id
_entity.type
_entity.pdbx_description
1 polymer ?
#
loop_
_entity_poly.entity_id
_entity_poly.type
_entity_poly.pdbx_seq_one_letter_code
_entity_poly.pdbx_strand_id
1 'polypeptide(L)'
;MTSPQPPHGPPPGQPPGYPHQPGYPHQPGYPQQQYPQQYPQQPVHPQQPGFAPPPGQGPAPTAPRGLLITTSIVNIAIALFLCTIGVLRLMSLSKYWTGEYEFELSVPGQILYVLAVLSLVAGGVFLVLGSVLLFRTRQKGALFTVIGGGAAVLALVLDWAGGAVSLMTVYPEQISFGNIVDEIKMIFVLVALVGIAPLVLGSLPALKRGLR
;
A
#
# COMPACT_ATOMS: atom_id res chain seq x y z
N MET A 1 4.64 -26.13 -67.40
CA MET A 1 4.59 -26.94 -66.16
C MET A 1 3.64 -26.25 -65.21
N THR A 2 2.38 -26.70 -65.16
CA THR A 2 1.31 -26.12 -64.33
C THR A 2 1.05 -27.06 -63.16
N SER A 3 1.42 -26.63 -61.96
CA SER A 3 1.22 -27.38 -60.72
C SER A 3 -0.27 -27.40 -60.34
N PRO A 4 -0.84 -28.54 -59.96
CA PRO A 4 -2.24 -28.63 -59.56
C PRO A 4 -2.46 -27.96 -58.19
N GLN A 5 -3.48 -27.13 -58.12
CA GLN A 5 -3.91 -26.38 -56.94
C GLN A 5 -4.56 -27.35 -55.92
N PRO A 6 -4.15 -27.32 -54.63
CA PRO A 6 -4.66 -28.27 -53.65
C PRO A 6 -6.12 -27.95 -53.24
N PRO A 7 -6.92 -28.98 -52.89
CA PRO A 7 -8.34 -28.82 -52.56
C PRO A 7 -8.50 -28.04 -51.26
N HIS A 8 -9.37 -27.04 -51.27
CA HIS A 8 -9.71 -26.26 -50.07
C HIS A 8 -10.51 -27.14 -49.11
N GLY A 9 -10.01 -27.26 -47.88
CA GLY A 9 -10.67 -28.02 -46.82
C GLY A 9 -12.00 -27.39 -46.36
N PRO A 10 -12.88 -28.18 -45.73
CA PRO A 10 -14.17 -27.71 -45.24
C PRO A 10 -14.02 -26.64 -44.16
N PRO A 11 -14.93 -25.66 -44.09
CA PRO A 11 -14.88 -24.59 -43.10
C PRO A 11 -14.99 -25.16 -41.67
N PRO A 12 -14.22 -24.65 -40.71
CA PRO A 12 -14.27 -25.10 -39.32
C PRO A 12 -15.66 -24.87 -38.74
N GLY A 13 -16.21 -25.92 -38.12
CA GLY A 13 -17.54 -25.93 -37.53
C GLY A 13 -17.72 -24.83 -36.47
N GLN A 14 -18.90 -24.21 -36.50
CA GLN A 14 -19.27 -23.20 -35.51
C GLN A 14 -19.23 -23.77 -34.09
N PRO A 15 -18.60 -23.08 -33.12
CA PRO A 15 -18.55 -23.54 -31.75
C PRO A 15 -19.96 -23.55 -31.12
N PRO A 16 -20.26 -24.50 -30.22
CA PRO A 16 -21.55 -24.62 -29.57
C PRO A 16 -21.95 -23.32 -28.84
N GLY A 17 -23.13 -22.79 -29.16
CA GLY A 17 -23.70 -21.61 -28.52
C GLY A 17 -23.86 -21.84 -27.02
N TYR A 18 -23.24 -20.96 -26.22
CA TYR A 18 -23.39 -20.98 -24.78
C TYR A 18 -24.85 -20.67 -24.38
N PRO A 19 -25.38 -21.34 -23.34
CA PRO A 19 -26.74 -21.12 -22.86
C PRO A 19 -26.90 -19.67 -22.37
N HIS A 20 -27.96 -19.02 -22.86
CA HIS A 20 -28.37 -17.68 -22.42
C HIS A 20 -28.62 -17.69 -20.91
N GLN A 21 -27.87 -16.88 -20.18
CA GLN A 21 -28.13 -16.65 -18.75
C GLN A 21 -29.49 -15.93 -18.57
N PRO A 22 -30.27 -16.29 -17.55
CA PRO A 22 -31.53 -15.62 -17.21
C PRO A 22 -31.33 -14.12 -16.99
N GLY A 23 -32.13 -13.32 -17.69
CA GLY A 23 -32.11 -11.87 -17.62
C GLY A 23 -32.31 -11.38 -16.19
N TYR A 24 -31.39 -10.53 -15.73
CA TYR A 24 -31.56 -9.80 -14.49
C TYR A 24 -32.78 -8.88 -14.59
N PRO A 25 -33.60 -8.78 -13.53
CA PRO A 25 -34.75 -7.88 -13.52
C PRO A 25 -34.30 -6.43 -13.69
N HIS A 26 -34.87 -5.77 -14.69
CA HIS A 26 -34.73 -4.34 -14.91
C HIS A 26 -35.17 -3.58 -13.65
N GLN A 27 -34.27 -2.76 -13.11
CA GLN A 27 -34.65 -1.78 -12.09
C GLN A 27 -35.63 -0.78 -12.70
N PRO A 28 -36.68 -0.37 -11.96
CA PRO A 28 -37.62 0.65 -12.42
C PRO A 28 -36.88 1.93 -12.78
N GLY A 29 -36.99 2.34 -14.04
CA GLY A 29 -36.43 3.58 -14.55
C GLY A 29 -36.98 4.77 -13.77
N TYR A 30 -36.08 5.65 -13.33
CA TYR A 30 -36.47 6.96 -12.84
C TYR A 30 -37.14 7.75 -13.98
N PRO A 31 -38.24 8.47 -13.70
CA PRO A 31 -38.95 9.25 -14.71
C PRO A 31 -38.03 10.35 -15.25
N GLN A 32 -37.70 10.26 -16.53
CA GLN A 32 -37.11 11.37 -17.27
C GLN A 32 -38.13 12.51 -17.31
N GLN A 33 -37.82 13.61 -16.63
CA GLN A 33 -38.48 14.88 -16.85
C GLN A 33 -38.16 15.36 -18.28
N GLN A 34 -39.15 15.26 -19.15
CA GLN A 34 -39.18 15.90 -20.47
C GLN A 34 -39.15 17.43 -20.27
N TYR A 35 -38.01 18.04 -20.58
CA TYR A 35 -37.94 19.47 -20.89
C TYR A 35 -38.09 19.66 -22.41
N PRO A 36 -39.02 20.50 -22.89
CA PRO A 36 -39.14 20.81 -24.30
C PRO A 36 -38.12 21.88 -24.66
N GLN A 37 -36.96 21.49 -25.17
CA GLN A 37 -35.99 22.43 -25.73
C GLN A 37 -35.70 22.08 -27.19
N GLN A 38 -36.38 22.83 -28.05
CA GLN A 38 -36.35 22.78 -29.49
C GLN A 38 -35.02 23.41 -29.97
N TYR A 39 -33.99 22.58 -30.17
CA TYR A 39 -32.72 22.98 -30.79
C TYR A 39 -32.61 22.42 -32.22
N PRO A 40 -31.93 23.14 -33.14
CA PRO A 40 -31.80 22.73 -34.53
C PRO A 40 -31.00 21.42 -34.65
N GLN A 41 -31.54 20.48 -35.42
CA GLN A 41 -30.92 19.18 -35.69
C GLN A 41 -29.56 19.37 -36.37
N GLN A 42 -28.49 18.97 -35.67
CA GLN A 42 -27.20 18.71 -36.28
C GLN A 42 -27.18 17.32 -36.93
N PRO A 43 -26.38 17.12 -38.01
CA PRO A 43 -26.32 15.87 -38.75
C PRO A 43 -25.88 14.71 -37.85
N VAL A 44 -26.79 13.75 -37.69
CA VAL A 44 -26.60 12.49 -36.99
C VAL A 44 -25.47 11.73 -37.66
N HIS A 45 -24.29 11.73 -37.03
CA HIS A 45 -23.22 10.84 -37.42
C HIS A 45 -23.65 9.41 -37.10
N PRO A 46 -23.39 8.43 -37.99
CA PRO A 46 -23.73 7.04 -37.75
C PRO A 46 -23.04 6.58 -36.47
N GLN A 47 -23.87 6.25 -35.46
CA GLN A 47 -23.43 5.64 -34.22
C GLN A 47 -22.62 4.39 -34.57
N GLN A 48 -21.31 4.48 -34.38
CA GLN A 48 -20.48 3.29 -34.33
C GLN A 48 -21.08 2.35 -33.27
N PRO A 49 -21.21 1.04 -33.55
CA PRO A 49 -21.69 0.07 -32.58
C PRO A 49 -20.87 0.23 -31.30
N GLY A 50 -21.52 0.78 -30.28
CA GLY A 50 -20.87 1.02 -29.00
C GLY A 50 -20.28 -0.28 -28.52
N PHE A 51 -18.95 -0.30 -28.34
CA PHE A 51 -18.29 -1.37 -27.61
C PHE A 51 -19.04 -1.49 -26.27
N ALA A 52 -19.81 -2.57 -26.14
CA ALA A 52 -20.46 -2.89 -24.89
C ALA A 52 -19.38 -2.84 -23.79
N PRO A 53 -19.58 -2.08 -22.70
CA PRO A 53 -18.65 -2.10 -21.59
C PRO A 53 -18.43 -3.57 -21.21
N PRO A 54 -17.17 -4.02 -21.06
CA PRO A 54 -16.86 -5.42 -20.87
C PRO A 54 -17.75 -6.00 -19.78
N PRO A 55 -18.56 -7.02 -20.08
CA PRO A 55 -19.52 -7.59 -19.14
C PRO A 55 -18.71 -8.23 -18.01
N GLY A 56 -18.68 -7.58 -16.84
CA GLY A 56 -17.98 -8.16 -15.69
C GLY A 56 -17.48 -7.18 -14.64
N GLN A 57 -17.41 -5.87 -14.90
CA GLN A 57 -17.07 -4.91 -13.85
C GLN A 57 -18.28 -4.60 -12.97
N GLY A 58 -18.69 -5.59 -12.17
CA GLY A 58 -19.61 -5.37 -11.07
C GLY A 58 -19.06 -4.32 -10.09
N PRO A 59 -19.93 -3.60 -9.37
CA PRO A 59 -19.51 -2.59 -8.42
C PRO A 59 -18.50 -3.17 -7.42
N ALA A 60 -17.36 -2.50 -7.28
CA ALA A 60 -16.29 -2.97 -6.40
C ALA A 60 -16.84 -3.18 -4.98
N PRO A 61 -16.57 -4.34 -4.35
CA PRO A 61 -17.05 -4.62 -3.00
C PRO A 61 -16.55 -3.52 -2.05
N THR A 62 -17.47 -2.78 -1.45
CA THR A 62 -17.15 -1.77 -0.47
C THR A 62 -16.70 -2.45 0.83
N ALA A 63 -15.57 -2.02 1.38
CA ALA A 63 -15.12 -2.52 2.68
C ALA A 63 -16.16 -2.20 3.77
N PRO A 64 -16.40 -3.12 4.73
CA PRO A 64 -17.31 -2.86 5.83
C PRO A 64 -16.84 -1.64 6.64
N ARG A 65 -17.76 -0.73 6.98
CA ARG A 65 -17.44 0.55 7.64
C ARG A 65 -16.66 0.35 8.95
N GLY A 66 -16.98 -0.70 9.72
CA GLY A 66 -16.28 -1.01 10.98
C GLY A 66 -14.79 -1.31 10.80
N LEU A 67 -14.40 -1.96 9.70
CA LEU A 67 -12.98 -2.23 9.41
C LEU A 67 -12.22 -0.93 9.13
N LEU A 68 -12.82 0.01 8.41
CA LEU A 68 -12.17 1.29 8.12
C LEU A 68 -11.93 2.11 9.40
N ILE A 69 -12.92 2.15 10.30
CA ILE A 69 -12.80 2.89 11.56
C ILE A 69 -11.73 2.28 12.45
N THR A 70 -11.74 0.95 12.60
CA THR A 70 -10.75 0.23 13.42
C THR A 70 -9.34 0.39 12.87
N THR A 71 -9.14 0.24 11.55
CA THR A 71 -7.83 0.49 10.92
C THR A 71 -7.35 1.92 11.13
N SER A 72 -8.23 2.92 10.99
CA SER A 72 -7.85 4.32 11.23
C SER A 72 -7.43 4.57 12.69
N ILE A 73 -8.14 4.01 13.68
CA ILE A 73 -7.78 4.16 15.09
C ILE A 73 -6.43 3.50 15.38
N VAL A 74 -6.23 2.29 14.88
CA VAL A 74 -4.97 1.55 15.02
C VAL A 74 -3.82 2.32 14.39
N ASN A 75 -3.99 2.84 13.18
CA ASN A 75 -2.96 3.65 12.51
C ASN A 75 -2.62 4.92 13.31
N ILE A 76 -3.60 5.60 13.92
CA ILE A 76 -3.34 6.78 14.75
C ILE A 76 -2.53 6.40 15.99
N ALA A 77 -2.93 5.34 16.70
CA ALA A 77 -2.21 4.87 17.88
C ALA A 77 -0.76 4.51 17.56
N ILE A 78 -0.55 3.81 16.43
CA ILE A 78 0.77 3.46 15.93
C ILE A 78 1.57 4.70 15.53
N ALA A 79 0.95 5.64 14.81
CA ALA A 79 1.59 6.87 14.41
C ALA A 79 2.09 7.68 15.60
N LEU A 80 1.26 7.81 16.64
CA LEU A 80 1.65 8.49 17.89
C LEU A 80 2.85 7.79 18.53
N PHE A 81 2.81 6.47 18.65
CA PHE A 81 3.92 5.69 19.19
C PHE A 81 5.21 5.89 18.39
N LEU A 82 5.17 5.77 17.06
CA LEU A 82 6.34 5.95 16.19
C LEU A 82 6.89 7.38 16.26
N CYS A 83 6.03 8.39 16.29
CA CYS A 83 6.44 9.78 16.46
C CYS A 83 7.09 10.02 17.82
N THR A 84 6.51 9.49 18.90
CA THR A 84 7.10 9.62 20.25
C THR A 84 8.48 8.98 20.30
N ILE A 85 8.62 7.74 19.82
CA ILE A 85 9.93 7.07 19.77
C ILE A 85 10.91 7.83 18.87
N GLY A 86 10.46 8.28 17.70
CA GLY A 86 11.28 9.06 16.77
C GLY A 86 11.81 10.36 17.40
N VAL A 87 10.95 11.11 18.11
CA VAL A 87 11.37 12.33 18.82
C VAL A 87 12.34 12.03 19.96
N LEU A 88 12.09 11.01 20.78
CA LEU A 88 13.02 10.61 21.85
C LEU A 88 14.39 10.21 21.29
N ARG A 89 14.41 9.52 20.14
CA ARG A 89 15.64 9.15 19.43
C ARG A 89 16.34 10.35 18.82
N LEU A 90 15.60 11.34 18.32
CA LEU A 90 16.14 12.60 17.82
C LEU A 90 16.79 13.43 18.96
N MET A 91 16.16 13.47 20.15
CA MET A 91 16.75 14.07 21.34
C MET A 91 17.99 13.31 21.83
N SER A 92 18.03 12.00 21.62
CA SER A 92 19.24 11.21 21.89
C SER A 92 20.34 11.56 20.89
N LEU A 93 19.99 11.82 19.63
CA LEU A 93 20.93 12.28 18.60
C LEU A 93 21.64 13.56 19.02
N SER A 94 20.92 14.56 19.54
CA SER A 94 21.52 15.85 19.94
C SER A 94 22.60 15.68 21.01
N LYS A 95 22.45 14.71 21.92
CA LYS A 95 23.44 14.43 22.96
C LYS A 95 24.74 13.81 22.41
N TYR A 96 24.68 13.10 21.29
CA TYR A 96 25.88 12.64 20.59
C TYR A 96 26.67 13.82 20.01
N TRP A 97 25.98 14.85 19.50
CA TRP A 97 26.63 16.05 18.97
C TRP A 97 27.24 16.92 20.06
N THR A 98 26.69 16.92 21.27
CA THR A 98 27.24 17.67 22.41
C THR A 98 28.38 16.93 23.12
N GLY A 99 28.71 15.70 22.71
CA GLY A 99 29.79 14.90 23.30
C GLY A 99 29.47 14.38 24.71
N GLU A 100 28.20 14.35 25.11
CA GLU A 100 27.80 13.86 26.44
C GLU A 100 27.82 12.32 26.55
N TYR A 101 27.85 11.60 25.43
CA TYR A 101 27.89 10.14 25.41
C TYR A 101 29.31 9.63 25.14
N GLU A 102 29.78 8.74 26.01
CA GLU A 102 31.04 7.98 25.82
C GLU A 102 30.94 6.92 24.71
N PHE A 103 29.72 6.61 24.24
CA PHE A 103 29.53 5.70 23.11
C PHE A 103 29.86 6.40 21.79
N GLU A 104 31.07 6.20 21.31
CA GLU A 104 31.47 6.56 19.96
C GLU A 104 30.67 5.72 18.96
N LEU A 105 29.72 6.32 18.25
CA LEU A 105 29.16 5.71 17.04
C LEU A 105 30.13 5.98 15.90
N SER A 106 30.40 4.93 15.11
CA SER A 106 31.09 5.12 13.84
C SER A 106 30.31 6.05 12.91
N VAL A 107 31.01 6.82 12.08
CA VAL A 107 30.38 7.73 11.10
C VAL A 107 29.33 7.01 10.22
N PRO A 108 29.61 5.81 9.66
CA PRO A 108 28.60 5.09 8.88
C PRO A 108 27.38 4.66 9.70
N GLY A 109 27.60 4.21 10.95
CA GLY A 109 26.53 3.84 11.86
C GLY A 109 25.64 5.03 12.25
N GLN A 110 26.25 6.20 12.46
CA GLN A 110 25.54 7.44 12.76
C GLN A 110 24.63 7.87 11.60
N ILE A 111 25.09 7.74 10.34
CA ILE A 111 24.28 8.03 9.16
C ILE A 111 23.06 7.11 9.09
N LEU A 112 23.25 5.80 9.26
CA LEU A 112 22.15 4.82 9.26
C LEU A 112 21.15 5.10 10.38
N TYR A 113 21.64 5.43 11.58
CA TYR A 113 20.79 5.81 12.71
C TYR A 113 19.97 7.07 12.42
N VAL A 114 20.56 8.12 11.86
CA VAL A 114 19.82 9.33 11.45
C VAL A 114 18.73 9.00 10.43
N LEU A 115 19.05 8.19 9.42
CA LEU A 115 18.07 7.74 8.42
C LEU A 115 16.94 6.93 9.05
N ALA A 116 17.25 6.07 10.03
CA ALA A 116 16.25 5.32 10.78
C ALA A 116 15.29 6.26 11.54
N VAL A 117 15.82 7.26 12.26
CA VAL A 117 15.01 8.24 12.99
C VAL A 117 14.11 9.03 12.06
N LEU A 118 14.66 9.53 10.94
CA LEU A 118 13.86 10.25 9.94
C LEU A 118 12.77 9.37 9.33
N SER A 119 13.08 8.10 9.07
CA SER A 119 12.12 7.13 8.53
C SER A 119 11.00 6.81 9.52
N LEU A 120 11.29 6.70 10.83
CA LEU A 120 10.27 6.55 11.88
C LEU A 120 9.31 7.74 11.90
N VAL A 121 9.84 8.96 11.92
CA VAL A 121 9.03 10.19 11.96
C VAL A 121 8.19 10.31 10.69
N ALA A 122 8.78 10.08 9.52
CA ALA A 122 8.06 10.08 8.24
C ALA A 122 6.97 9.01 8.22
N GLY A 123 7.26 7.79 8.69
CA GLY A 123 6.28 6.71 8.83
C GLY A 123 5.10 7.09 9.70
N GLY A 124 5.35 7.69 10.86
CA GLY A 124 4.32 8.22 11.75
C GLY A 124 3.46 9.28 11.06
N VAL A 125 4.06 10.27 10.40
CA VAL A 125 3.33 11.32 9.66
C VAL A 125 2.46 10.72 8.55
N PHE A 126 2.99 9.77 7.77
CA PHE A 126 2.22 9.11 6.70
C PHE A 126 1.07 8.27 7.24
N LEU A 127 1.21 7.66 8.42
CA LEU A 127 0.11 6.93 9.06
C LEU A 127 -0.99 7.88 9.56
N VAL A 128 -0.66 9.05 10.11
CA VAL A 128 -1.66 10.09 10.44
C VAL A 128 -2.40 10.54 9.19
N LEU A 129 -1.66 10.90 8.13
CA LEU A 129 -2.24 11.32 6.86
C LEU A 129 -3.08 10.21 6.22
N GLY A 130 -2.61 8.97 6.26
CA GLY A 130 -3.33 7.79 5.80
C GLY A 130 -4.62 7.57 6.55
N SER A 131 -4.63 7.79 7.87
CA SER A 131 -5.84 7.69 8.71
C SER A 131 -6.88 8.76 8.35
N VAL A 132 -6.46 10.02 8.18
CA VAL A 132 -7.35 11.11 7.76
C VAL A 132 -7.89 10.86 6.35
N LEU A 133 -7.03 10.41 5.43
CA LEU A 133 -7.41 10.11 4.05
C LEU A 133 -8.25 8.84 3.94
N LEU A 134 -8.18 7.89 4.87
CA LEU A 134 -9.07 6.73 4.93
C LEU A 134 -10.52 7.17 5.15
N PHE A 135 -10.75 8.23 5.94
CA PHE A 135 -12.07 8.81 6.16
C PHE A 135 -12.59 9.59 4.96
N ARG A 136 -11.72 10.33 4.25
CA ARG A 136 -12.12 11.16 3.09
C ARG A 136 -12.17 10.38 1.77
N THR A 137 -11.13 9.61 1.50
CA THR A 137 -10.85 8.98 0.20
C THR A 137 -10.25 7.58 0.40
N ARG A 138 -11.12 6.57 0.51
CA ARG A 138 -10.77 5.18 0.89
C ARG A 138 -9.53 4.61 0.18
N GLN A 139 -9.36 4.87 -1.11
CA GLN A 139 -8.25 4.31 -1.89
C GLN A 139 -6.91 4.97 -1.57
N LYS A 140 -6.88 6.31 -1.48
CA LYS A 140 -5.64 7.05 -1.20
C LYS A 140 -5.17 6.80 0.23
N GLY A 141 -6.10 6.73 1.19
CA GLY A 141 -5.75 6.46 2.59
C GLY A 141 -5.08 5.10 2.81
N ALA A 142 -5.51 4.06 2.07
CA ALA A 142 -4.86 2.76 2.12
C ALA A 142 -3.40 2.81 1.62
N LEU A 143 -3.14 3.53 0.51
CA LEU A 143 -1.80 3.69 -0.02
C LEU A 143 -0.86 4.37 0.98
N PHE A 144 -1.29 5.47 1.60
CA PHE A 144 -0.50 6.16 2.63
C PHE A 144 -0.26 5.31 3.86
N THR A 145 -1.22 4.45 4.23
CA THR A 145 -1.05 3.49 5.32
C THR A 145 0.06 2.49 5.02
N VAL A 146 0.09 1.94 3.80
CA VAL A 146 1.12 1.01 3.35
C VAL A 146 2.49 1.68 3.29
N ILE A 147 2.58 2.90 2.75
CA ILE A 147 3.84 3.67 2.72
C ILE A 147 4.33 3.97 4.14
N GLY A 148 3.44 4.39 5.04
CA GLY A 148 3.78 4.68 6.43
C GLY A 148 4.25 3.45 7.20
N GLY A 149 3.56 2.31 7.06
CA GLY A 149 3.98 1.04 7.63
C GLY A 149 5.31 0.54 7.04
N GLY A 150 5.50 0.67 5.73
CA GLY A 150 6.74 0.32 5.05
C GLY A 150 7.93 1.15 5.51
N ALA A 151 7.75 2.46 5.69
CA ALA A 151 8.76 3.33 6.28
C ALA A 151 9.10 2.91 7.71
N ALA A 152 8.12 2.57 8.54
CA ALA A 152 8.37 2.09 9.90
C ALA A 152 9.21 0.80 9.93
N VAL A 153 8.94 -0.14 9.02
CA VAL A 153 9.74 -1.37 8.87
C VAL A 153 11.15 -1.07 8.36
N LEU A 154 11.28 -0.19 7.37
CA LEU A 154 12.59 0.23 6.86
C LEU A 154 13.43 0.88 7.96
N ALA A 155 12.81 1.72 8.79
CA ALA A 155 13.47 2.37 9.91
C ALA A 155 14.08 1.36 10.89
N LEU A 156 13.40 0.23 11.15
CA LEU A 156 13.95 -0.84 11.98
C LEU A 156 15.18 -1.47 11.34
N VAL A 157 15.10 -1.81 10.06
CA VAL A 157 16.24 -2.40 9.35
C VAL A 157 17.44 -1.47 9.39
N LEU A 158 17.23 -0.16 9.22
CA LEU A 158 18.27 0.86 9.29
C LEU A 158 18.85 1.03 10.70
N ASP A 159 18.00 1.04 11.74
CA ASP A 159 18.46 1.16 13.14
C ASP A 159 19.34 -0.03 13.52
N TRP A 160 18.89 -1.24 13.17
CA TRP A 160 19.66 -2.47 13.42
C TRP A 160 20.97 -2.49 12.63
N ALA A 161 20.93 -2.14 11.34
CA ALA A 161 22.14 -2.04 10.52
C ALA A 161 23.12 -0.99 11.06
N GLY A 162 22.62 0.14 11.54
CA GLY A 162 23.44 1.19 12.17
C GLY A 162 24.14 0.72 13.44
N GLY A 163 23.42 -0.02 14.30
CA GLY A 163 24.00 -0.66 15.49
C GLY A 163 25.06 -1.69 15.12
N ALA A 164 24.74 -2.62 14.22
CA ALA A 164 25.67 -3.66 13.77
C ALA A 164 26.95 -3.07 13.15
N VAL A 165 26.82 -2.08 12.27
CA VAL A 165 27.99 -1.40 11.66
C VAL A 165 28.82 -0.67 12.71
N SER A 166 28.19 -0.04 13.71
CA SER A 166 28.91 0.63 14.79
C SER A 166 29.68 -0.34 15.68
N LEU A 167 29.08 -1.48 16.03
CA LEU A 167 29.78 -2.53 16.76
C LEU A 167 30.98 -3.06 15.98
N MET A 168 30.82 -3.34 14.69
CA MET A 168 31.89 -3.90 13.86
C MET A 168 33.07 -2.96 13.68
N THR A 169 32.82 -1.65 13.71
CA THR A 169 33.85 -0.63 13.46
C THR A 169 34.55 -0.18 14.73
N VAL A 170 33.83 -0.06 15.85
CA VAL A 170 34.37 0.46 17.11
C VAL A 170 34.87 -0.67 18.01
N TYR A 171 34.19 -1.82 18.01
CA TYR A 171 34.50 -2.95 18.88
C TYR A 171 34.56 -4.28 18.09
N PRO A 172 35.49 -4.42 17.12
CA PRO A 172 35.57 -5.61 16.28
C PRO A 172 35.81 -6.91 17.07
N GLU A 173 36.47 -6.82 18.23
CA GLU A 173 36.72 -7.97 19.10
C GLU A 173 35.47 -8.49 19.82
N GLN A 174 34.40 -7.68 19.91
CA GLN A 174 33.15 -8.04 20.57
C GLN A 174 32.09 -8.60 19.60
N ILE A 175 32.45 -8.83 18.33
CA ILE A 175 31.57 -9.43 17.33
C ILE A 175 31.34 -10.90 17.67
N SER A 176 30.37 -11.14 18.55
CA SER A 176 29.73 -12.43 18.76
C SER A 176 28.33 -12.36 18.17
N PHE A 177 27.90 -13.42 17.49
CA PHE A 177 26.51 -13.53 17.03
C PHE A 177 25.51 -13.36 18.19
N GLY A 178 25.87 -13.82 19.39
CA GLY A 178 25.06 -13.61 20.60
C GLY A 178 24.84 -12.14 20.92
N ASN A 179 25.91 -11.32 20.87
CA ASN A 179 25.82 -9.89 21.15
C ASN A 179 24.97 -9.15 20.09
N ILE A 180 25.10 -9.54 18.82
CA ILE A 180 24.30 -8.97 17.71
C ILE A 180 22.81 -9.30 17.87
N VAL A 181 22.49 -10.51 18.34
CA VAL A 181 21.10 -10.94 18.57
C VAL A 181 20.53 -10.33 19.85
N ASP A 182 21.32 -10.22 20.92
CA ASP A 182 20.90 -9.59 22.18
C ASP A 182 20.61 -8.09 22.02
N GLU A 183 21.25 -7.44 21.05
CA GLU A 183 20.95 -6.06 20.70
C GLU A 183 19.61 -5.89 19.97
N ILE A 184 18.97 -6.99 19.53
CA ILE A 184 17.55 -7.00 19.15
C ILE A 184 16.71 -6.85 20.42
N LYS A 185 16.67 -5.61 20.93
CA LYS A 185 15.91 -5.24 22.12
C LYS A 185 14.44 -5.60 21.93
N MET A 186 13.73 -5.94 23.01
CA MET A 186 12.28 -6.21 22.99
C MET A 186 11.47 -5.09 22.28
N ILE A 187 11.99 -3.85 22.31
CA ILE A 187 11.42 -2.70 21.59
C ILE A 187 11.40 -2.90 20.06
N PHE A 188 12.36 -3.61 19.47
CA PHE A 188 12.39 -3.95 18.04
C PHE A 188 11.23 -4.85 17.66
N VAL A 189 10.98 -5.90 18.45
CA VAL A 189 9.86 -6.83 18.23
C VAL A 189 8.53 -6.06 18.29
N LEU A 190 8.42 -5.16 19.26
CA LEU A 190 7.22 -4.34 19.45
C LEU A 190 7.01 -3.38 18.26
N VAL A 191 8.05 -2.66 17.83
CA VAL A 191 7.99 -1.76 16.67
C VAL A 191 7.75 -2.55 15.38
N ALA A 192 8.30 -3.76 15.23
CA ALA A 192 8.09 -4.60 14.06
C ALA A 192 6.64 -5.06 13.96
N LEU A 193 6.07 -5.57 15.05
CA LEU A 193 4.65 -5.92 15.14
C LEU A 193 3.77 -4.72 14.82
N VAL A 194 4.14 -3.56 15.36
CA VAL A 194 3.47 -2.28 15.15
C VAL A 194 3.58 -1.80 13.69
N GLY A 195 4.72 -1.99 13.01
CA GLY A 195 4.89 -1.60 11.60
C GLY A 195 4.23 -2.56 10.61
N ILE A 196 4.19 -3.86 10.94
CA ILE A 196 3.58 -4.91 10.11
C ILE A 196 2.05 -4.80 10.13
N ALA A 197 1.44 -4.44 11.26
CA ALA A 197 -0.02 -4.34 11.36
C ALA A 197 -0.64 -3.39 10.30
N PRO A 198 -0.15 -2.15 10.11
CA PRO A 198 -0.60 -1.26 9.02
C PRO A 198 -0.34 -1.81 7.62
N LEU A 199 0.76 -2.52 7.40
CA LEU A 199 1.06 -3.16 6.10
C LEU A 199 0.03 -4.23 5.77
N VAL A 200 -0.29 -5.09 6.74
CA VAL A 200 -1.32 -6.12 6.57
C VAL A 200 -2.68 -5.47 6.36
N LEU A 201 -3.08 -4.54 7.23
CA LEU A 201 -4.38 -3.87 7.15
C LEU A 201 -4.55 -3.05 5.86
N GLY A 202 -3.48 -2.39 5.40
CA GLY A 202 -3.47 -1.58 4.19
C GLY A 202 -3.44 -2.41 2.89
N SER A 203 -2.89 -3.62 2.93
CA SER A 203 -2.80 -4.52 1.76
C SER A 203 -4.04 -5.40 1.57
N LEU A 204 -4.83 -5.66 2.63
CA LEU A 204 -6.07 -6.44 2.56
C LEU A 204 -7.04 -6.02 1.42
N PRO A 205 -7.30 -4.71 1.18
CA PRO A 205 -8.17 -4.30 0.09
C PRO A 205 -7.63 -4.64 -1.30
N ALA A 206 -6.31 -4.67 -1.48
CA ALA A 206 -5.68 -5.01 -2.76
C ALA A 206 -5.68 -6.53 -2.98
N LEU A 207 -5.30 -7.31 -1.95
CA LEU A 207 -5.34 -8.78 -1.98
C LEU A 207 -6.73 -9.31 -2.30
N LYS A 208 -7.78 -8.72 -1.70
CA LYS A 208 -9.17 -9.11 -1.97
C LYS A 208 -9.62 -8.88 -3.42
N ARG A 209 -9.00 -7.92 -4.13
CA ARG A 209 -9.32 -7.67 -5.55
C ARG A 209 -8.62 -8.65 -6.48
N GLY A 210 -7.42 -9.11 -6.15
CA GLY A 210 -6.66 -10.06 -6.97
C GLY A 210 -7.16 -11.51 -6.91
N LEU A 211 -7.90 -11.86 -5.86
CA LEU A 211 -8.47 -13.21 -5.68
C LEU A 211 -9.86 -13.41 -6.33
N ARG A 212 -10.36 -12.42 -7.07
CA ARG A 212 -11.64 -12.48 -7.80
C ARG A 212 -11.39 -12.45 -9.28
#